data_AF-F9T2Z7-F1
#
_entry.id   AF-F9T2Z7-F1
#
_cell.length_a   1.000
_cell.length_b   1.000
_cell.length_c   1.000
_cell.angle_alpha   90.00
_cell.angle_beta   90.00
_cell.angle_gamma   90.00
#
_symmetry.space_group_name_H-M   'P 1'
#
loop_
_entity.id
_entity.type
_entity.pdbx_description
1 polymer ?
#
loop_
_entity_poly.entity_id
_entity_poly.type
_entity_poly.pdbx_seq_one_letter_code
_entity_poly.pdbx_strand_id
1 'polypeptide(L)'
;MRLAHKRKVQLKLQKRIKATVANVEATKKAKPAVEKKVAVKAAAEKVVAAAKTTDVALTPKQQQVLDIVVNNAEGINPKGIGLAAGQEDAKAASWATGALKKLLEENLVVKEQLAGNKVIYKAV
;
A
#
# COMPACT_ATOMS: atom_id res chain seq x y z
N MET A 1 32.08 20.10 -23.25
CA MET A 1 31.03 20.75 -22.42
C MET A 1 30.04 19.81 -21.69
N ARG A 2 29.97 18.50 -21.96
CA ARG A 2 28.96 17.60 -21.33
C ARG A 2 29.17 17.26 -19.85
N LEU A 3 30.42 17.29 -19.35
CA LEU A 3 30.74 16.81 -17.99
C LEU A 3 30.31 17.77 -16.88
N ALA A 4 30.48 19.08 -17.09
CA ALA A 4 30.09 20.09 -16.10
C ALA A 4 28.58 20.09 -15.85
N HIS A 5 27.78 19.94 -16.91
CA HIS A 5 26.33 19.86 -16.80
C HIS A 5 25.90 18.59 -16.06
N LYS A 6 26.51 17.44 -16.38
CA LYS A 6 26.26 16.18 -15.67
C LYS A 6 26.58 16.28 -14.17
N ARG A 7 27.73 16.87 -13.80
CA ARG A 7 28.12 17.09 -12.39
C ARG A 7 27.13 18.01 -11.66
N LYS A 8 26.66 19.08 -12.32
CA LYS A 8 25.68 20.02 -11.75
C LYS A 8 24.32 19.34 -11.48
N VAL A 9 23.88 18.46 -12.38
CA VAL A 9 22.65 17.68 -12.21
C VAL A 9 22.77 16.69 -11.04
N GLN A 10 23.89 15.96 -10.96
CA GLN A 10 24.15 15.01 -9.86
C GLN A 10 24.17 15.70 -8.49
N LEU A 11 24.87 16.84 -8.38
CA LEU A 11 24.89 17.62 -7.14
C LEU A 11 23.50 18.14 -6.74
N LYS A 12 22.66 18.51 -7.72
CA LYS A 12 21.28 18.97 -7.45
C LYS A 12 20.39 17.84 -6.95
N LEU A 13 20.55 16.63 -7.49
CA LEU A 13 19.83 15.43 -7.04
C LEU A 13 20.25 15.04 -5.62
N GLN A 14 21.56 14.99 -5.33
CA GLN A 14 22.06 14.68 -4.00
C GLN A 14 21.57 15.67 -2.93
N LYS A 15 21.56 16.98 -3.25
CA LYS A 15 21.03 18.02 -2.34
C LYS A 15 19.55 17.81 -2.01
N ARG A 16 18.73 17.45 -3.01
CA ARG A 16 17.31 17.16 -2.79
C ARG A 16 17.13 15.94 -1.90
N ILE A 17 17.78 14.83 -2.21
CA ILE A 17 17.70 13.60 -1.40
C ILE A 17 18.10 13.86 0.05
N LYS A 18 19.20 14.58 0.28
CA LYS A 18 19.65 14.91 1.64
C LYS A 18 18.66 15.79 2.39
N ALA A 19 18.03 16.76 1.72
CA ALA A 19 16.98 17.60 2.32
C ALA A 19 15.72 16.79 2.64
N THR A 20 15.31 15.86 1.77
CA THR A 20 14.14 15.01 2.02
C THR A 20 14.39 14.06 3.19
N VAL A 21 15.59 13.45 3.28
CA VAL A 21 15.95 12.57 4.40
C VAL A 21 15.98 13.34 5.73
N ALA A 22 16.60 14.52 5.76
CA ALA A 22 16.62 15.38 6.95
C ALA A 22 15.20 15.81 7.38
N ASN A 23 14.31 16.09 6.43
CA ASN A 23 12.92 16.44 6.73
C ASN A 23 12.14 15.25 7.34
N VAL A 24 12.40 14.03 6.86
CA VAL A 24 11.80 12.79 7.39
C VAL A 24 12.34 12.44 8.78
N GLU A 25 13.62 12.71 9.06
CA GLU A 25 14.20 12.52 10.40
C GLU A 25 13.69 13.56 11.40
N ALA A 26 13.50 14.83 10.97
CA ALA A 26 12.97 15.89 11.82
C ALA A 26 11.52 15.66 12.24
N THR A 27 10.68 15.06 11.38
CA THR A 27 9.28 14.76 11.71
C THR A 27 9.13 13.59 12.70
N LYS A 28 10.17 12.78 12.91
CA LYS A 28 10.14 11.65 13.87
C LYS A 28 10.53 12.03 15.30
N LYS A 29 10.97 13.26 15.57
CA LYS A 29 11.58 13.64 16.86
C LYS A 29 10.88 14.74 17.68
N ALA A 30 9.66 15.16 17.34
CA ALA A 30 8.96 16.19 18.11
C ALA A 30 7.63 15.69 18.71
N LYS A 31 7.66 15.39 20.01
CA LYS A 31 6.50 15.52 20.92
C LYS A 31 6.84 16.67 21.89
N PRO A 32 5.88 17.55 22.23
CA PRO A 32 5.25 17.42 23.54
C PRO A 32 3.73 17.64 23.52
N ALA A 33 3.08 17.08 24.53
CA ALA A 33 1.66 17.24 24.83
C ALA A 33 1.38 18.59 25.51
N VAL A 34 0.22 19.23 25.21
CA VAL A 34 -0.62 19.95 26.18
C VAL A 34 -2.07 19.88 25.73
N GLU A 35 -2.94 19.63 26.69
CA GLU A 35 -4.36 19.38 26.64
C GLU A 35 -5.21 20.58 26.19
N LYS A 36 -6.24 20.30 25.38
CA LYS A 36 -7.53 20.99 25.49
C LYS A 36 -8.64 20.03 25.05
N LYS A 37 -9.33 19.48 26.06
CA LYS A 37 -10.66 18.89 25.95
C LYS A 37 -11.60 19.89 25.28
N VAL A 38 -12.23 19.52 24.17
CA VAL A 38 -13.70 19.45 24.08
C VAL A 38 -14.04 18.20 23.29
N ALA A 39 -14.93 17.41 23.87
CA ALA A 39 -15.33 16.08 23.47
C ALA A 39 -16.50 16.10 22.46
N VAL A 40 -16.94 14.88 22.11
CA VAL A 40 -18.11 14.46 21.30
C VAL A 40 -17.70 14.16 19.85
N LYS A 41 -17.63 12.92 19.34
CA LYS A 41 -18.08 11.56 19.76
C LYS A 41 -17.28 10.59 18.85
N ALA A 42 -16.32 9.80 19.33
CA ALA A 42 -16.45 8.49 19.98
C ALA A 42 -17.18 7.41 19.14
N ALA A 43 -16.38 6.54 18.51
CA ALA A 43 -16.48 5.06 18.43
C ALA A 43 -15.53 4.63 17.28
N ALA A 44 -14.25 4.28 17.48
CA ALA A 44 -13.71 3.21 18.32
C ALA A 44 -14.50 1.90 18.15
N GLU A 45 -13.97 0.94 17.41
CA GLU A 45 -13.42 -0.29 18.00
C GLU A 45 -12.98 -1.28 16.92
N LYS A 46 -11.84 -1.91 17.20
CA LYS A 46 -11.48 -3.29 16.86
C LYS A 46 -11.36 -3.60 15.35
N VAL A 47 -10.29 -4.23 14.89
CA VAL A 47 -9.78 -5.48 15.44
C VAL A 47 -8.27 -5.54 15.21
N VAL A 48 -7.52 -5.47 16.31
CA VAL A 48 -6.31 -6.26 16.46
C VAL A 48 -6.80 -7.72 16.54
N ALA A 49 -6.64 -8.47 15.47
CA ALA A 49 -6.69 -9.93 15.52
C ALA A 49 -5.50 -10.42 14.74
N ALA A 50 -4.58 -11.00 15.51
CA ALA A 50 -3.54 -11.94 15.11
C ALA A 50 -3.52 -12.24 13.61
N ALA A 51 -2.68 -11.49 12.90
CA ALA A 51 -2.28 -11.90 11.56
C ALA A 51 -1.65 -13.28 11.71
N LYS A 52 -2.34 -14.29 11.15
CA LYS A 52 -1.72 -15.56 10.79
C LYS A 52 -0.42 -15.21 10.08
N THR A 53 0.69 -15.49 10.72
CA THR A 53 2.02 -15.29 10.17
C THR A 53 2.17 -16.30 9.04
N THR A 54 1.68 -15.94 7.86
CA THR A 54 2.35 -16.40 6.64
C THR A 54 3.71 -15.72 6.72
N ASP A 55 4.74 -16.51 7.03
CA ASP A 55 6.15 -16.13 7.11
C ASP A 55 6.67 -15.77 5.69
N VAL A 56 5.97 -14.85 5.04
CA VAL A 56 6.21 -14.37 3.69
C VAL A 56 6.38 -12.87 3.86
N ALA A 57 7.60 -12.40 3.61
CA ALA A 57 7.94 -10.98 3.71
C ALA A 57 7.23 -10.19 2.60
N LEU A 58 5.95 -9.90 2.80
CA LEU A 58 5.14 -9.09 1.90
C LEU A 58 5.43 -7.60 2.11
N THR A 59 5.52 -6.86 1.02
CA THR A 59 5.55 -5.39 1.08
C THR A 59 4.23 -4.85 1.65
N PRO A 60 4.21 -3.63 2.24
CA PRO A 60 2.97 -3.06 2.77
C PRO A 60 1.83 -2.98 1.74
N LYS A 61 2.19 -2.76 0.46
CA LYS A 61 1.23 -2.75 -0.64
C LYS A 61 0.64 -4.14 -0.92
N GLN A 62 1.47 -5.18 -0.90
CA GLN A 62 1.01 -6.55 -1.10
C GLN A 62 0.14 -7.00 0.08
N GLN A 63 0.51 -6.63 1.30
CA GLN A 63 -0.30 -6.90 2.48
C GLN A 63 -1.67 -6.23 2.37
N GLN A 64 -1.71 -4.93 2.02
CA GLN A 64 -2.98 -4.22 1.83
C GLN A 64 -3.87 -4.89 0.76
N VAL A 65 -3.29 -5.37 -0.34
CA VAL A 65 -4.05 -6.10 -1.36
C VAL A 65 -4.56 -7.44 -0.84
N LEU A 66 -3.74 -8.17 -0.09
CA LEU A 66 -4.14 -9.43 0.52
C LEU A 66 -5.28 -9.22 1.52
N ASP A 67 -5.17 -8.23 2.39
CA ASP A 67 -6.19 -7.91 3.39
C ASP A 67 -7.53 -7.57 2.73
N ILE A 68 -7.51 -6.80 1.63
CA ILE A 68 -8.73 -6.50 0.86
C ILE A 68 -9.31 -7.77 0.25
N VAL A 69 -8.49 -8.65 -0.34
CA VAL A 69 -8.97 -9.91 -0.92
C VAL A 69 -9.56 -10.83 0.15
N VAL A 70 -8.93 -10.93 1.32
CA VAL A 70 -9.42 -11.72 2.48
C VAL A 70 -10.76 -11.18 2.98
N ASN A 71 -10.94 -9.86 3.01
CA ASN A 71 -12.20 -9.23 3.40
C ASN A 71 -13.33 -9.43 2.36
N ASN A 72 -13.05 -9.97 1.17
CA ASN A 72 -14.01 -10.21 0.09
C ASN A 72 -14.08 -11.71 -0.24
N ALA A 73 -14.81 -12.49 0.58
CA ALA A 73 -14.92 -13.94 0.46
C ALA A 73 -15.48 -14.44 -0.89
N GLU A 74 -16.33 -13.64 -1.55
CA GLU A 74 -16.88 -13.96 -2.88
C GLU A 74 -15.85 -13.80 -4.01
N GLY A 75 -14.71 -13.19 -3.72
CA GLY A 75 -13.67 -12.83 -4.67
C GLY A 75 -13.88 -11.46 -5.28
N ILE A 76 -12.76 -10.78 -5.58
CA ILE A 76 -12.77 -9.39 -6.03
C ILE A 76 -11.90 -9.22 -7.28
N ASN A 77 -12.32 -8.34 -8.19
CA ASN A 77 -11.55 -8.05 -9.40
C ASN A 77 -10.40 -7.06 -9.10
N PRO A 78 -9.34 -7.00 -9.95
CA PRO A 78 -8.23 -6.08 -9.74
C PRO A 78 -8.65 -4.62 -9.56
N LYS A 79 -9.68 -4.19 -10.32
CA LYS A 79 -10.21 -2.83 -10.23
C LYS A 79 -10.86 -2.56 -8.88
N GLY A 80 -11.69 -3.47 -8.38
CA GLY A 80 -12.37 -3.39 -7.10
C GLY A 80 -11.39 -3.37 -5.93
N ILE A 81 -10.30 -4.13 -6.02
CA ILE A 81 -9.22 -4.08 -5.02
C ILE A 81 -8.63 -2.67 -4.94
N GLY A 82 -8.30 -2.07 -6.09
CA GLY A 82 -7.77 -0.71 -6.12
C GLY A 82 -8.76 0.33 -5.59
N LEU A 83 -10.06 0.19 -5.90
CA LEU A 83 -11.10 1.07 -5.39
C LEU A 83 -11.28 0.94 -3.87
N ALA A 84 -11.27 -0.28 -3.34
CA ALA A 84 -11.31 -0.53 -1.89
C ALA A 84 -10.06 0.00 -1.18
N ALA A 85 -8.92 0.06 -1.88
CA ALA A 85 -7.69 0.70 -1.40
C ALA A 85 -7.70 2.23 -1.50
N GLY A 86 -8.79 2.85 -1.96
CA GLY A 86 -8.91 4.31 -2.13
C GLY A 86 -8.16 4.87 -3.33
N GLN A 87 -7.82 4.05 -4.33
CA GLN A 87 -7.21 4.53 -5.57
C GLN A 87 -8.26 5.14 -6.51
N GLU A 88 -7.80 6.07 -7.35
CA GLU A 88 -8.62 6.60 -8.44
C GLU A 88 -8.98 5.50 -9.44
N ASP A 89 -10.21 5.57 -9.98
CA ASP A 89 -10.79 4.55 -10.87
C ASP A 89 -9.88 4.20 -12.07
N ALA A 90 -9.21 5.19 -12.64
CA ALA A 90 -8.30 5.04 -13.78
C ALA A 90 -7.01 4.25 -13.44
N LYS A 91 -6.58 4.26 -12.18
CA LYS A 91 -5.35 3.59 -11.72
C LYS A 91 -5.62 2.36 -10.87
N ALA A 92 -6.84 2.18 -10.39
CA ALA A 92 -7.24 1.15 -9.46
C ALA A 92 -6.84 -0.26 -9.92
N ALA A 93 -7.14 -0.60 -11.19
CA ALA A 93 -6.78 -1.89 -11.76
C ALA A 93 -5.24 -2.09 -11.78
N SER A 94 -4.50 -1.17 -12.40
CA SER A 94 -3.03 -1.25 -12.54
C SER A 94 -2.29 -1.23 -11.21
N TRP A 95 -2.85 -0.55 -10.21
CA TRP A 95 -2.28 -0.52 -8.87
C TRP A 95 -2.29 -1.92 -8.23
N ALA A 96 -3.40 -2.65 -8.34
CA ALA A 96 -3.55 -3.98 -7.75
C ALA A 96 -2.76 -5.07 -8.52
N THR A 97 -2.69 -5.00 -9.86
CA THR A 97 -2.10 -6.07 -10.69
C THR A 97 -0.67 -6.42 -10.31
N GLY A 98 0.15 -5.41 -9.97
CA GLY A 98 1.55 -5.62 -9.58
C GLY A 98 1.70 -6.38 -8.27
N ALA A 99 0.81 -6.16 -7.31
CA ALA A 99 0.80 -6.88 -6.03
C ALA A 99 0.23 -8.28 -6.19
N LEU A 100 -0.87 -8.42 -6.95
CA LEU A 100 -1.52 -9.71 -7.24
C LEU A 100 -0.58 -10.71 -7.89
N LYS A 101 0.35 -10.26 -8.75
CA LYS A 101 1.36 -11.15 -9.34
C LYS A 101 2.17 -11.88 -8.27
N LYS A 102 2.63 -11.17 -7.23
CA LYS A 102 3.42 -11.78 -6.15
C LYS A 102 2.56 -12.66 -5.24
N LEU A 103 1.33 -12.25 -4.96
CA LEU A 103 0.42 -13.04 -4.13
C LEU A 103 0.02 -14.38 -4.80
N LEU A 104 -0.07 -14.40 -6.13
CA LEU A 104 -0.25 -15.64 -6.90
C LEU A 104 1.00 -16.53 -6.86
N GLU A 105 2.20 -15.95 -7.01
CA GLU A 105 3.47 -16.70 -6.94
C GLU A 105 3.66 -17.37 -5.56
N GLU A 106 3.29 -16.68 -4.49
CA GLU A 106 3.35 -17.19 -3.11
C GLU A 106 2.15 -18.08 -2.74
N ASN A 107 1.25 -18.38 -3.69
CA ASN A 107 0.03 -19.17 -3.47
C ASN A 107 -0.85 -18.65 -2.30
N LEU A 108 -0.91 -17.33 -2.11
CA LEU A 108 -1.75 -16.70 -1.08
C LEU A 108 -3.13 -16.29 -1.61
N VAL A 109 -3.25 -16.16 -2.93
CA VAL A 109 -4.51 -15.90 -3.61
C VAL A 109 -4.69 -16.82 -4.80
N VAL A 110 -5.91 -17.20 -5.10
CA VAL A 110 -6.29 -17.95 -6.30
C VAL A 110 -6.92 -17.00 -7.30
N LYS A 111 -6.51 -17.14 -8.56
CA LYS A 111 -7.17 -16.48 -9.69
C LYS A 111 -8.26 -17.40 -10.23
N GLU A 112 -9.51 -17.01 -10.06
CA GLU A 112 -10.65 -17.68 -10.70
C GLU A 112 -11.13 -16.86 -11.89
N GLN A 113 -11.34 -17.53 -13.02
CA GLN A 113 -12.03 -16.94 -14.15
C GLN A 113 -13.51 -17.30 -14.07
N LEU A 114 -14.34 -16.29 -13.86
CA LEU A 114 -15.79 -16.45 -13.89
C LEU A 114 -16.27 -16.39 -15.35
N ALA A 115 -17.51 -16.83 -15.60
CA ALA A 115 -18.09 -16.85 -16.95
C ALA A 115 -17.80 -15.55 -17.75
N GLY A 116 -17.23 -15.71 -18.95
CA GLY A 116 -16.73 -14.61 -19.79
C GLY A 116 -15.26 -14.22 -19.52
N ASN A 117 -14.92 -12.96 -19.79
CA ASN A 117 -13.56 -12.42 -19.59
C ASN A 117 -13.35 -11.81 -18.19
N LYS A 118 -14.19 -12.18 -17.20
CA LYS A 118 -14.13 -11.61 -15.85
C LYS A 118 -13.22 -12.45 -14.96
N VAL A 119 -12.17 -11.82 -14.45
CA VAL A 119 -11.22 -12.43 -13.51
C VAL A 119 -11.49 -11.92 -12.10
N ILE A 120 -11.56 -12.84 -11.14
CA ILE A 120 -11.66 -12.55 -9.72
C ILE A 120 -10.49 -13.21 -8.96
N TYR A 121 -10.15 -12.64 -7.82
CA TYR A 121 -9.11 -13.13 -6.93
C TYR A 121 -9.73 -13.44 -5.57
N LYS A 122 -9.43 -14.62 -5.05
CA LYS A 122 -9.87 -15.10 -3.72
C LYS A 122 -8.65 -15.44 -2.87
N ALA A 123 -8.74 -15.25 -1.56
CA ALA A 123 -7.73 -15.77 -0.65
C ALA A 123 -7.81 -17.29 -0.61
N VAL A 124 -6.65 -17.95 -0.46
CA VAL A 124 -6.54 -19.41 -0.25
C VAL A 124 -6.99 -19.79 1.15
#